data_AF-A0A0S2SAP3-F1
#
_entry.id   AF-A0A0S2SAP3-F1
#
_cell.length_a   1.000
_cell.length_b   1.000
_cell.length_c   1.000
_cell.angle_alpha   90.00
_cell.angle_beta   90.00
_cell.angle_gamma   90.00
#
_symmetry.space_group_name_H-M   'P 1'
#
loop_
_entity.id
_entity.type
_entity.pdbx_description
1 polymer ?
#
loop_
_entity_poly.entity_id
_entity_poly.type
_entity_poly.pdbx_seq_one_letter_code
_entity_poly.pdbx_strand_id
1 'polypeptide(L)'
;MYVQAKLNSRALLDQVFPAFEKVFSNLFSATALRVLQSCLNDEFEKVESIIQEQTGKSHSKDGVGEKANQLRQALLEWANNKRSITQSMALVGMVSLLLEFQKQLSRLEETMEEISATLPEVDYDMKRKEGKPTRWL
;
A
#
# COMPACT_ATOMS: atom_id res chain seq x y z
N MET A 1 1.84 12.82 8.04
CA MET A 1 1.34 13.24 6.70
C MET A 1 0.66 12.12 5.92
N TYR A 2 1.15 10.87 5.94
CA TYR A 2 0.56 9.76 5.16
C TYR A 2 -0.95 9.54 5.36
N VAL A 3 -1.43 9.55 6.62
CA VAL A 3 -2.87 9.40 6.93
C VAL A 3 -3.70 10.51 6.29
N GLN A 4 -3.25 11.76 6.35
CA GLN A 4 -3.94 12.90 5.75
C GLN A 4 -3.96 12.78 4.21
N ALA A 5 -2.85 12.32 3.61
CA ALA A 5 -2.81 12.07 2.17
C ALA A 5 -3.85 11.02 1.77
N LYS A 6 -4.01 9.93 2.54
CA LYS A 6 -5.04 8.91 2.28
C LYS A 6 -6.46 9.50 2.33
N LEU A 7 -6.77 10.31 3.33
CA LEU A 7 -8.10 10.94 3.46
C LEU A 7 -8.38 11.90 2.29
N ASN A 8 -7.42 12.73 1.93
CA ASN A 8 -7.55 13.66 0.81
C ASN A 8 -7.68 12.92 -0.53
N SER A 9 -6.88 11.86 -0.74
CA SER A 9 -7.00 10.99 -1.91
C SER A 9 -8.36 10.30 -1.97
N ARG A 10 -8.91 9.87 -0.83
CA ARG A 10 -10.23 9.23 -0.78
C ARG A 10 -11.32 10.16 -1.27
N ALA A 11 -11.35 11.39 -0.75
CA ALA A 11 -12.33 12.39 -1.18
C ALA A 11 -12.22 12.71 -2.68
N LEU A 12 -11.00 12.80 -3.22
CA LEU A 12 -10.78 12.99 -4.66
C LEU A 12 -11.20 11.77 -5.48
N LEU A 13 -10.92 10.56 -4.99
CA LEU A 13 -11.32 9.32 -5.65
C LEU A 13 -12.84 9.20 -5.74
N ASP A 14 -13.56 9.53 -4.67
CA ASP A 14 -15.03 9.51 -4.66
C ASP A 14 -15.63 10.50 -5.68
N GLN A 15 -14.93 11.58 -6.00
CA GLN A 15 -15.35 12.57 -6.99
C GLN A 15 -14.96 12.18 -8.42
N VAL A 16 -13.77 11.59 -8.60
CA VAL A 16 -13.19 11.34 -9.93
C VAL A 16 -13.53 9.95 -10.43
N PHE A 17 -13.41 8.92 -9.58
CA PHE A 17 -13.55 7.51 -9.97
C PHE A 17 -14.19 6.66 -8.84
N PRO A 18 -15.46 6.92 -8.46
CA PRO A 18 -16.11 6.27 -7.32
C PRO A 18 -16.27 4.75 -7.48
N ALA A 19 -16.42 4.25 -8.71
CA ALA A 19 -16.56 2.81 -8.97
C ALA A 19 -15.31 2.00 -8.58
N PHE A 20 -14.15 2.64 -8.41
CA PHE A 20 -12.90 1.98 -8.06
C PHE A 20 -12.95 1.27 -6.69
N GLU A 21 -13.73 1.79 -5.73
CA GLU A 21 -13.93 1.15 -4.42
C GLU A 21 -14.59 -0.22 -4.52
N LYS A 22 -15.49 -0.41 -5.50
CA LYS A 22 -16.15 -1.70 -5.71
C LYS A 22 -15.18 -2.77 -6.22
N VAL A 23 -14.08 -2.35 -6.85
CA VAL A 23 -13.06 -3.25 -7.41
C VAL A 23 -12.03 -3.62 -6.34
N PHE A 24 -11.63 -2.68 -5.48
CA PHE A 24 -10.58 -2.91 -4.48
C PHE A 24 -11.08 -2.64 -3.06
N SER A 25 -11.19 -3.70 -2.25
CA SER A 25 -11.49 -3.61 -0.81
C SER A 25 -10.43 -2.82 -0.03
N ASN A 26 -9.15 -2.92 -0.41
CA ASN A 26 -8.07 -2.07 0.09
C ASN A 26 -7.58 -1.12 -1.01
N LEU A 27 -8.23 0.04 -1.08
CA LEU A 27 -7.93 1.13 -2.02
C LEU A 27 -6.50 1.65 -1.95
N PHE A 28 -5.87 1.54 -0.78
CA PHE A 28 -4.54 2.07 -0.54
C PHE A 28 -3.49 0.97 -0.46
N SER A 29 -3.78 -0.24 -0.93
CA SER A 29 -2.75 -1.24 -1.19
C SER A 29 -1.83 -0.78 -2.33
N ALA A 30 -0.57 -1.19 -2.32
CA ALA A 30 0.37 -0.85 -3.39
C ALA A 30 -0.16 -1.26 -4.77
N THR A 31 -0.80 -2.42 -4.88
CA THR A 31 -1.45 -2.90 -6.11
C THR A 31 -2.59 -1.99 -6.55
N ALA A 32 -3.53 -1.66 -5.66
CA ALA A 32 -4.66 -0.79 -6.00
C ALA A 32 -4.17 0.59 -6.45
N LEU A 33 -3.17 1.17 -5.76
CA LEU A 33 -2.62 2.47 -6.12
C LEU A 33 -1.89 2.45 -7.48
N ARG A 34 -1.16 1.38 -7.80
CA ARG A 34 -0.52 1.22 -9.13
C ARG A 34 -1.56 1.07 -10.24
N VAL A 35 -2.58 0.25 -10.02
CA VAL A 35 -3.69 0.10 -10.98
C VAL A 35 -4.39 1.45 -11.18
N LEU A 36 -4.73 2.15 -10.10
CA LEU A 36 -5.36 3.47 -10.17
C LEU A 36 -4.47 4.48 -10.93
N GLN A 37 -3.16 4.48 -10.67
CA GLN A 37 -2.21 5.34 -11.38
C GLN A 37 -2.20 5.04 -12.89
N SER A 38 -2.15 3.76 -13.29
CA SER A 38 -2.23 3.38 -14.69
C SER A 38 -3.57 3.76 -15.33
N CYS A 39 -4.69 3.59 -14.62
CA CYS A 39 -6.01 4.04 -15.11
C CYS A 39 -6.06 5.56 -15.31
N LEU A 40 -5.52 6.34 -14.39
CA LEU A 40 -5.53 7.80 -14.47
C LEU A 40 -4.59 8.37 -15.55
N ASN A 41 -3.57 7.60 -15.93
CA ASN A 41 -2.62 7.94 -16.99
C ASN A 41 -3.02 7.35 -18.36
N ASP A 42 -4.22 6.77 -18.48
CA ASP A 42 -4.71 6.08 -19.69
C ASP A 42 -3.82 4.91 -20.15
N GLU A 43 -3.06 4.31 -19.23
CA GLU A 43 -2.15 3.17 -19.46
C GLU A 43 -2.85 1.82 -19.22
N PHE A 44 -4.00 1.61 -19.86
CA PHE A 44 -4.86 0.43 -19.61
C PHE A 44 -4.17 -0.91 -19.89
N GLU A 45 -3.22 -0.95 -20.83
CA GLU A 45 -2.43 -2.16 -21.13
C GLU A 45 -1.59 -2.64 -19.93
N LYS A 46 -1.18 -1.72 -19.04
CA LYS A 46 -0.43 -2.07 -17.82
C LYS A 46 -1.33 -2.60 -16.70
N VAL A 47 -2.63 -2.34 -16.76
CA VAL A 47 -3.56 -2.72 -15.69
C VAL A 47 -3.64 -4.25 -15.55
N GLU A 48 -3.74 -4.96 -16.68
CA GLU A 48 -3.87 -6.42 -16.68
C GLU A 48 -2.58 -7.09 -16.17
N SER A 49 -1.41 -6.57 -16.55
CA SER A 49 -0.13 -7.09 -16.05
C SER A 49 0.08 -6.84 -14.56
N ILE A 50 -0.30 -5.67 -14.04
CA ILE A 50 -0.21 -5.35 -12.60
C ILE A 50 -1.14 -6.28 -11.78
N ILE A 51 -2.35 -6.56 -12.28
CA ILE A 51 -3.28 -7.47 -11.61
C ILE A 51 -2.74 -8.90 -11.62
N GLN A 52 -2.15 -9.35 -12.73
CA GLN A 52 -1.57 -10.69 -12.84
C GLN A 52 -0.32 -10.87 -11.96
N GLU A 53 0.60 -9.91 -11.96
CA GLU A 53 1.86 -9.94 -11.19
C GLU A 53 1.62 -10.12 -9.69
N GLN A 54 0.60 -9.44 -9.16
CA GLN A 54 0.32 -9.45 -7.73
C GLN A 54 -0.50 -10.67 -7.29
N THR A 55 -1.12 -11.40 -8.23
CA THR A 55 -2.01 -12.52 -7.91
C THR A 55 -1.38 -13.90 -8.11
N GLY A 56 -0.23 -13.97 -8.79
CA GLY A 56 0.56 -15.19 -8.97
C GLY A 56 1.09 -15.84 -7.68
N LYS A 57 0.82 -15.27 -6.51
CA LYS A 57 1.31 -15.77 -5.21
C LYS A 57 0.30 -16.57 -4.36
N SER A 58 -1.03 -16.50 -4.57
CA SER A 58 -1.93 -17.23 -3.64
C SER A 58 -3.41 -17.47 -4.00
N HIS A 59 -3.99 -16.96 -5.09
CA HIS A 59 -5.45 -17.07 -5.30
C HIS A 59 -5.85 -17.75 -6.61
N SER A 60 -6.92 -18.57 -6.54
CA SER A 60 -7.48 -19.34 -7.65
C SER A 60 -7.81 -18.45 -8.86
N LYS A 61 -7.49 -18.95 -10.06
CA LYS A 61 -7.68 -18.29 -11.37
C LYS A 61 -9.03 -17.57 -11.55
N ASP A 62 -10.10 -18.07 -10.92
CA ASP A 62 -11.46 -17.52 -11.07
C ASP A 62 -11.63 -16.11 -10.47
N GLY A 63 -10.97 -15.79 -9.35
CA GLY A 63 -11.10 -14.46 -8.72
C GLY A 63 -10.39 -13.35 -9.50
N VAL A 64 -9.41 -13.71 -10.34
CA VAL A 64 -8.62 -12.77 -11.15
C VAL A 64 -9.44 -12.26 -12.33
N GLY A 65 -10.12 -13.17 -13.03
CA GLY A 65 -10.96 -12.82 -14.17
C GLY A 65 -12.14 -11.95 -13.77
N GLU A 66 -12.75 -12.24 -12.63
CA GLU A 66 -13.88 -11.46 -12.13
C GLU A 66 -13.47 -10.02 -11.75
N LYS A 67 -12.36 -9.86 -11.02
CA LYS A 67 -11.86 -8.53 -10.62
C LYS A 67 -11.40 -7.70 -11.82
N ALA A 68 -10.75 -8.32 -12.81
CA ALA A 68 -10.38 -7.67 -14.06
C ALA A 68 -11.60 -7.23 -14.87
N ASN A 69 -12.66 -8.05 -14.91
CA ASN A 69 -13.91 -7.69 -15.56
C ASN A 69 -14.63 -6.54 -14.85
N GLN A 70 -14.71 -6.57 -13.51
CA GLN A 70 -15.28 -5.47 -12.72
C GLN A 70 -14.53 -4.16 -12.99
N LEU A 71 -13.19 -4.21 -13.07
CA LEU A 71 -12.39 -3.03 -13.40
C LEU A 71 -12.64 -2.54 -14.82
N ARG A 72 -12.72 -3.43 -15.82
CA ARG A 72 -13.05 -3.05 -17.21
C ARG A 72 -14.41 -2.36 -17.31
N GLN A 73 -15.43 -2.89 -16.63
CA GLN A 73 -16.75 -2.26 -16.58
C GLN A 73 -16.69 -0.88 -15.91
N ALA A 74 -16.03 -0.79 -14.75
CA ALA A 74 -15.84 0.48 -14.04
C ALA A 74 -15.11 1.52 -14.91
N LEU A 75 -14.10 1.09 -15.69
CA LEU A 75 -13.36 1.94 -16.61
C LEU A 75 -14.22 2.44 -17.78
N LEU A 76 -15.06 1.59 -18.37
CA LEU A 76 -15.97 1.98 -19.45
C LEU A 76 -16.97 3.05 -18.97
N GLU A 77 -17.57 2.84 -17.80
CA GLU A 77 -18.45 3.83 -17.17
C GLU A 77 -17.68 5.12 -16.85
N TRP A 78 -16.46 5.00 -16.34
CA TRP A 78 -15.62 6.12 -15.97
C TRP A 78 -15.15 6.95 -17.16
N ALA A 79 -14.89 6.33 -18.31
CA ALA A 79 -14.50 7.00 -19.55
C ALA A 79 -15.66 7.76 -20.22
N ASN A 80 -16.89 7.26 -20.07
CA ASN A 80 -18.09 7.88 -20.64
C ASN A 80 -18.61 9.08 -19.82
N ASN A 81 -18.17 9.23 -18.58
CA ASN A 81 -18.59 10.32 -17.71
C ASN A 81 -17.70 11.56 -17.89
N LYS A 82 -18.30 12.75 -17.88
CA LYS A 82 -17.55 14.01 -17.93
C LYS A 82 -16.89 14.27 -16.58
N ARG A 83 -15.55 14.36 -16.56
CA ARG A 83 -14.75 14.53 -15.33
C ARG A 83 -14.08 15.89 -15.29
N SER A 84 -13.83 16.38 -14.08
CA SER A 84 -12.99 17.56 -13.87
C SER A 84 -11.52 17.20 -14.10
N ILE A 85 -10.91 17.82 -15.12
CA ILE A 85 -9.49 17.63 -15.45
C ILE A 85 -8.61 17.99 -14.24
N THR A 86 -8.93 19.09 -13.55
CA THR A 86 -8.18 19.56 -12.38
C THR A 86 -8.22 18.55 -11.23
N GLN A 87 -9.38 17.95 -10.95
CA GLN A 87 -9.50 16.94 -9.89
C GLN A 87 -8.78 15.64 -10.26
N SER A 88 -8.85 15.21 -11.53
CA SER A 88 -8.11 14.05 -12.02
C SER A 88 -6.60 14.26 -11.87
N MET A 89 -6.07 15.42 -12.27
CA MET A 89 -4.64 15.74 -12.10
C MET A 89 -4.23 15.79 -10.63
N ALA A 90 -5.06 16.37 -9.76
CA ALA A 90 -4.81 16.36 -8.32
C ALA A 90 -4.77 14.93 -7.77
N LEU A 91 -5.68 14.06 -8.21
CA LEU A 91 -5.71 12.65 -7.81
C LEU A 91 -4.44 11.91 -8.29
N VAL A 92 -3.97 12.14 -9.51
CA VAL A 92 -2.69 11.58 -10.01
C VAL A 92 -1.52 11.95 -9.10
N GLY A 93 -1.40 13.24 -8.76
CA GLY A 93 -0.35 13.71 -7.84
C GLY A 93 -0.45 13.05 -6.47
N MET A 94 -1.66 12.94 -5.94
CA MET A 94 -1.91 12.33 -4.63
C MET A 94 -1.62 10.82 -4.61
N VAL A 95 -1.98 10.07 -5.66
CA VAL A 95 -1.64 8.65 -5.79
C VAL A 95 -0.13 8.46 -5.86
N SER A 96 0.56 9.32 -6.61
CA SER A 96 2.02 9.28 -6.72
C SER A 96 2.71 9.54 -5.37
N LEU A 97 2.21 10.51 -4.60
CA LEU A 97 2.69 10.80 -3.26
C LEU A 97 2.47 9.61 -2.30
N LEU A 98 1.32 8.95 -2.38
CA LEU A 98 1.02 7.78 -1.55
C LEU A 98 1.94 6.60 -1.85
N LEU A 99 2.24 6.35 -3.12
CA LEU A 99 3.19 5.32 -3.53
C LEU A 99 4.60 5.59 -3.00
N GLU A 100 5.05 6.85 -3.06
CA GLU A 100 6.36 7.23 -2.51
C GLU A 100 6.41 7.07 -0.99
N PHE A 101 5.34 7.43 -0.27
CA PHE A 101 5.26 7.17 1.17
C PHE A 101 5.31 5.69 1.51
N GLN A 102 4.64 4.82 0.73
CA GLN A 102 4.74 3.37 0.95
C GLN A 102 6.16 2.87 0.78
N LYS A 103 6.86 3.34 -0.25
CA LYS A 103 8.27 2.99 -0.47
C LYS A 103 9.17 3.45 0.67
N GLN A 104 8.96 4.66 1.19
CA GLN A 104 9.73 5.18 2.32
C GLN A 104 9.46 4.41 3.61
N LEU A 105 8.20 4.03 3.86
CA LEU A 105 7.83 3.21 5.00
C LEU A 105 8.46 1.82 4.94
N SER A 106 8.41 1.14 3.79
CA SER A 106 9.06 -0.17 3.63
C SER A 106 10.57 -0.10 3.85
N ARG A 107 11.24 0.94 3.34
CA ARG A 107 12.69 1.15 3.63
C ARG A 107 12.98 1.38 5.10
N LEU A 108 12.08 2.09 5.80
CA LEU A 108 12.23 2.32 7.23
C LEU A 108 12.06 1.01 8.01
N GLU A 109 11.08 0.19 7.64
CA GLU A 109 10.87 -1.15 8.20
C GLU A 109 12.11 -2.03 8.01
N GLU A 110 12.65 -2.10 6.79
CA GLU A 110 13.89 -2.83 6.48
C GLU A 110 15.07 -2.35 7.34
N THR A 111 15.24 -1.03 7.46
CA THR A 111 16.31 -0.44 8.28
C THR A 111 16.12 -0.77 9.77
N MET A 112 14.89 -0.78 10.27
CA MET A 112 14.59 -1.15 11.66
C MET A 112 14.91 -2.62 11.92
N GLU A 113 14.57 -3.52 10.99
CA GLU A 113 14.90 -4.93 11.09
C GLU A 113 16.42 -5.17 11.09
N GLU A 114 17.16 -4.50 10.20
CA GLU A 114 18.63 -4.55 10.17
C GLU A 114 19.23 -4.09 11.50
N ILE A 115 18.81 -2.92 12.01
CA ILE A 115 19.31 -2.41 13.30
C ILE A 115 18.95 -3.39 14.42
N SER A 116 17.71 -3.88 14.46
CA SER A 116 17.27 -4.83 15.49
C SER A 116 18.09 -6.11 15.49
N ALA A 117 18.49 -6.63 14.32
CA ALA A 117 19.32 -7.83 14.21
C ALA A 117 20.77 -7.61 14.71
N THR A 118 21.24 -6.36 14.76
CA THR A 118 22.58 -6.01 15.27
C THR A 118 22.61 -5.70 16.77
N LEU A 119 21.45 -5.50 17.40
CA LEU A 119 21.39 -5.24 18.83
C LEU A 119 21.70 -6.53 19.60
N PRO A 120 22.69 -6.54 20.50
CA PRO A 120 22.99 -7.71 21.30
C PRO A 120 21.80 -8.03 22.20
N GLU A 121 21.44 -9.32 22.30
CA GLU A 121 20.49 -9.78 23.32
C GLU A 121 21.00 -9.32 24.69
N VAL A 122 20.17 -8.56 25.41
CA VAL A 122 20.52 -8.08 26.75
C VAL A 122 20.45 -9.29 27.68
N ASP A 123 21.60 -9.94 27.89
CA ASP A 123 21.72 -11.04 28.84
C ASP A 123 21.54 -10.48 30.26
N TYR A 124 20.35 -10.73 30.83
CA TYR A 124 20.00 -10.30 32.17
C TYR A 124 20.76 -11.05 33.28
N ASP A 125 21.75 -11.91 32.98
CA ASP A 125 22.41 -12.73 34.00
C ASP A 125 23.50 -12.01 34.82
N MET A 126 23.73 -10.71 34.60
CA MET A 126 24.72 -9.93 35.38
C MET A 126 24.17 -9.33 36.71
N LYS A 127 23.23 -10.00 37.39
CA LYS A 127 22.78 -9.62 38.75
C LYS A 127 22.69 -10.74 39.80
N ARG A 128 23.23 -11.94 39.54
CA ARG A 128 23.25 -13.04 40.54
C ARG A 128 24.62 -13.37 41.18
N LYS A 129 25.64 -12.51 41.03
CA LYS A 129 26.99 -12.79 41.54
C LYS A 129 27.49 -11.87 42.67
N GLU A 130 26.68 -10.95 43.19
CA GLU A 130 27.05 -10.14 44.35
C GLU A 130 26.08 -10.38 45.51
N GLY A 131 26.35 -11.42 46.30
CA GLY A 131 25.51 -11.77 47.43
C GLY A 131 25.96 -13.05 48.14
N LYS A 132 27.26 -13.19 48.44
CA LYS A 132 27.70 -14.15 49.46
C LYS A 132 28.17 -13.38 50.69
N PRO A 133 27.49 -13.49 51.85
CA PRO A 133 27.96 -12.86 53.08
C PRO A 133 29.13 -13.67 53.62
N THR A 134 30.31 -13.03 53.69
CA THR A 134 31.47 -13.57 54.40
C THR A 134 31.15 -13.55 55.91
N ARG A 135 30.95 -14.75 56.47
CA ARG A 135 30.80 -15.01 57.90
C ARG A 135 32.13 -14.73 58.60
N TRP A 136 32.17 -13.73 59.49
CA TRP A 136 33.28 -13.53 60.42
C TRP A 136 32.99 -14.29 61.71
N LEU A 137 33.91 -15.21 62.06
CA LEU A 137 34.08 -15.79 63.39
C LEU A 137 34.74 -14.75 64.31
#